data_AF-A0A170W4Q6-F1
#
_entry.id   AF-A0A170W4Q6-F1
#
_cell.length_a   1.000
_cell.length_b   1.000
_cell.length_c   1.000
_cell.angle_alpha   90.00
_cell.angle_beta   90.00
_cell.angle_gamma   90.00
#
_symmetry.space_group_name_H-M   'P 1'
#
loop_
_entity.id
_entity.type
_entity.pdbx_description
1 polymer ?
#
loop_
_entity_poly.entity_id
_entity_poly.type
_entity_poly.pdbx_seq_one_letter_code
_entity_poly.pdbx_strand_id
1 'polypeptide(L)'
;VIFTNCKDQSCQGVKQIIPSSVEVISKSERYNRSETNEYSIMVVGVPNVGKSSLINILRNKYLNKARASPVGAIAGITKSVMTKIKVCQKPLVYLLDTPGILNPTISDLEEGLKLALVSTMQDHLVGPQVIADFLLFG
;
A
#
# COMPACT_ATOMS: atom_id res chain seq x y z
N VAL A 1 -10.93 7.53 8.58
CA VAL A 1 -10.55 6.17 8.10
C VAL A 1 -11.34 5.88 6.83
N ILE A 2 -10.70 5.33 5.78
CA ILE A 2 -11.34 5.01 4.50
C ILE A 2 -11.17 3.51 4.23
N PHE A 3 -12.27 2.79 4.03
CA PHE A 3 -12.24 1.37 3.65
C PHE A 3 -12.20 1.22 2.13
N THR A 4 -11.33 0.35 1.62
CA THR A 4 -11.13 0.18 0.17
C THR A 4 -11.03 -1.27 -0.26
N ASN A 5 -11.42 -1.54 -1.50
CA ASN A 5 -11.11 -2.76 -2.22
C ASN A 5 -10.27 -2.40 -3.46
N CYS A 6 -8.95 -2.59 -3.38
CA CYS A 6 -8.00 -2.25 -4.46
C CYS A 6 -8.02 -3.23 -5.65
N LYS A 7 -8.96 -4.18 -5.67
CA LYS A 7 -9.24 -5.05 -6.83
C LYS A 7 -10.47 -4.59 -7.61
N ASP A 8 -11.29 -3.69 -7.06
CA ASP A 8 -12.54 -3.22 -7.66
C ASP A 8 -12.44 -1.72 -8.03
N GLN A 9 -12.46 -1.43 -9.34
CA GLN A 9 -12.38 -0.07 -9.86
C GLN A 9 -13.58 0.80 -9.47
N SER A 10 -14.73 0.17 -9.23
CA SER A 10 -15.98 0.85 -8.86
C SER A 10 -16.01 1.26 -7.39
N CYS A 11 -15.12 0.69 -6.56
CA CYS A 11 -15.03 0.93 -5.12
C CYS A 11 -15.03 2.44 -4.80
N GLN A 12 -15.98 2.85 -3.96
CA GLN A 12 -16.16 4.25 -3.57
C GLN A 12 -15.01 4.74 -2.69
N GLY A 13 -14.50 3.91 -1.78
CA GLY A 13 -13.36 4.30 -0.94
C GLY A 13 -12.11 4.66 -1.75
N VAL A 14 -11.85 3.98 -2.87
CA VAL A 14 -10.74 4.31 -3.78
C VAL A 14 -10.92 5.71 -4.39
N LYS A 15 -12.16 6.17 -4.63
CA LYS A 15 -12.44 7.54 -5.13
C LYS A 15 -12.11 8.62 -4.10
N GLN A 16 -12.16 8.27 -2.81
CA GLN A 16 -11.96 9.23 -1.72
C GLN A 16 -10.47 9.46 -1.41
N ILE A 17 -9.58 8.53 -1.78
CA ILE A 17 -8.16 8.60 -1.40
C ILE A 17 -7.47 9.87 -1.89
N ILE A 18 -7.56 10.20 -3.18
CA ILE A 18 -6.86 11.38 -3.72
C ILE A 18 -7.45 12.69 -3.14
N PRO A 19 -8.77 12.93 -3.17
CA PRO A 19 -9.37 14.12 -2.57
C PRO A 19 -9.02 14.30 -1.10
N SER A 20 -9.18 13.25 -0.28
CA SER A 20 -8.90 13.33 1.16
C SER A 20 -7.40 13.56 1.43
N SER A 21 -6.51 12.94 0.65
CA SER A 21 -5.07 13.15 0.81
C SER A 21 -4.66 14.59 0.47
N VAL A 22 -5.21 15.14 -0.62
CA VAL A 22 -4.96 16.52 -1.04
C VAL A 22 -5.51 17.50 -0.01
N GLU A 23 -6.71 17.26 0.50
CA GLU A 23 -7.34 18.08 1.54
C GLU A 23 -6.47 18.14 2.82
N VAL A 24 -6.04 16.98 3.33
CA VAL A 24 -5.18 16.90 4.52
C VAL A 24 -3.85 17.63 4.29
N ILE A 25 -3.23 17.45 3.12
CA ILE A 25 -1.98 18.13 2.80
C ILE A 25 -2.17 19.64 2.67
N SER A 26 -3.26 20.10 2.06
CA SER A 26 -3.55 21.53 1.88
C SER A 26 -3.80 22.28 3.18
N LYS A 27 -4.27 21.57 4.23
CA LYS A 27 -4.50 22.13 5.56
C LYS A 27 -3.24 22.16 6.43
N SER A 28 -2.14 21.53 5.99
CA SER A 28 -0.87 21.54 6.73
C SER A 28 -0.12 22.86 6.54
N GLU A 29 0.31 23.51 7.63
CA GLU A 29 1.19 24.68 7.56
C GLU A 29 2.54 24.25 6.98
N ARG A 30 2.93 24.84 5.84
CA ARG A 30 4.20 24.53 5.18
C ARG A 30 5.00 25.80 4.95
N TYR A 31 6.21 25.82 5.51
CA TYR A 31 7.06 27.01 5.66
C TYR A 31 7.73 27.53 4.36
N ASN A 32 7.51 26.93 3.19
CA ASN A 32 8.11 27.37 1.93
C ASN A 32 7.47 26.67 0.72
N ARG A 33 6.46 27.28 0.09
CA ARG A 33 5.98 26.81 -1.21
C ARG A 33 6.17 27.91 -2.24
N SER A 34 7.35 27.92 -2.86
CA SER A 34 7.49 28.41 -4.22
C SER A 34 6.60 27.55 -5.12
N GLU A 35 5.43 28.05 -5.52
CA GLU A 35 4.57 27.71 -6.69
C GLU A 35 4.36 26.24 -7.14
N THR A 36 4.78 25.24 -6.37
CA THR A 36 4.76 23.83 -6.82
C THR A 36 3.40 23.20 -6.55
N ASN A 37 2.53 23.24 -7.56
CA ASN A 37 1.20 22.62 -7.61
C ASN A 37 1.19 21.08 -7.62
N GLU A 38 2.28 20.43 -7.23
CA GLU A 38 2.38 18.98 -7.16
C GLU A 38 2.26 18.44 -5.72
N TYR A 39 1.68 17.25 -5.62
CA TYR A 39 1.55 16.47 -4.39
C TYR A 39 2.33 15.17 -4.56
N SER A 40 3.25 14.91 -3.63
CA SER A 40 4.00 13.67 -3.55
C SER A 40 3.63 12.95 -2.26
N ILE A 41 3.07 11.74 -2.37
CA ILE A 41 2.55 10.97 -1.25
C ILE A 41 3.26 9.61 -1.22
N MET A 42 3.75 9.20 -0.07
CA MET A 42 4.36 7.88 0.11
C MET A 42 3.31 6.87 0.58
N VAL A 43 3.28 5.69 -0.04
CA VAL A 43 2.41 4.58 0.39
C VAL A 43 3.24 3.63 1.24
N VAL A 44 2.89 3.47 2.52
CA VAL A 44 3.62 2.65 3.50
C VAL A 44 2.71 1.58 4.12
N GLY A 45 3.32 0.50 4.62
CA GLY A 45 2.61 -0.61 5.26
C GLY A 45 3.38 -1.94 5.15
N VAL A 46 2.97 -2.95 5.92
CA VAL A 46 3.63 -4.27 5.96
C VAL A 46 3.60 -4.98 4.59
N PRO A 47 4.42 -6.02 4.35
CA PRO A 47 4.40 -6.78 3.10
C PRO A 47 2.99 -7.26 2.73
N ASN A 48 2.69 -7.39 1.44
CA ASN A 48 1.46 -7.97 0.91
C ASN A 48 0.11 -7.31 1.27
N VAL A 49 0.08 -6.19 2.02
CA VAL A 49 -1.16 -5.42 2.30
C VAL A 49 -1.81 -4.71 1.09
N GLY A 50 -1.22 -4.83 -0.10
CA GLY A 50 -1.80 -4.26 -1.31
C GLY A 50 -1.37 -2.82 -1.66
N LYS A 51 -0.21 -2.35 -1.17
CA LYS A 51 0.37 -1.03 -1.53
C LYS A 51 0.46 -0.81 -3.04
N SER A 52 1.09 -1.73 -3.77
CA SER A 52 1.23 -1.64 -5.23
C SER A 52 -0.10 -1.77 -5.95
N SER A 53 -1.03 -2.57 -5.42
CA SER A 53 -2.42 -2.65 -5.93
C SER A 53 -3.15 -1.32 -5.79
N LEU A 54 -3.00 -0.63 -4.66
CA LEU A 54 -3.55 0.69 -4.44
C LEU A 54 -3.00 1.71 -5.44
N ILE A 55 -1.69 1.71 -5.68
CA ILE A 55 -1.06 2.62 -6.65
C ILE A 55 -1.60 2.34 -8.07
N ASN A 56 -1.66 1.07 -8.47
CA ASN A 56 -2.12 0.68 -9.79
C ASN A 56 -3.61 1.01 -10.01
N ILE A 57 -4.46 0.80 -9.01
CA ILE A 57 -5.89 1.10 -9.15
C ILE A 57 -6.12 2.61 -9.29
N LEU A 58 -5.43 3.43 -8.50
CA LEU A 58 -5.50 4.89 -8.61
C LEU A 58 -4.96 5.38 -9.95
N ARG A 59 -3.83 4.84 -10.42
CA ARG A 59 -3.26 5.17 -11.72
C ARG A 59 -4.22 4.87 -12.87
N ASN A 60 -4.85 3.69 -12.85
CA ASN A 60 -5.83 3.33 -13.87
C ASN A 60 -7.05 4.27 -13.79
N LYS A 61 -7.60 4.47 -12.59
CA LYS A 61 -8.82 5.26 -12.38
C LYS A 61 -8.71 6.72 -12.83
N TYR A 62 -7.61 7.39 -12.52
CA TYR A 62 -7.47 8.83 -12.76
C TYR A 62 -6.69 9.16 -14.05
N LEU A 63 -5.95 8.21 -14.62
CA LEU A 63 -5.16 8.43 -15.84
C LEU A 63 -5.50 7.48 -16.99
N ASN A 64 -6.35 6.47 -16.77
CA ASN A 64 -6.63 5.37 -17.72
C ASN A 64 -5.36 4.69 -18.24
N LYS A 65 -4.32 4.56 -17.39
CA LYS A 65 -3.05 3.92 -17.76
C LYS A 65 -2.91 2.52 -17.17
N ALA A 66 -2.08 1.70 -17.82
CA ALA A 66 -1.75 0.34 -17.39
C ALA A 66 -1.11 0.25 -15.98
N ARG A 67 -0.78 -0.94 -15.50
CA ARG A 67 -0.08 -1.11 -14.22
C ARG A 67 1.34 -0.53 -14.32
N ALA A 68 1.81 0.11 -13.23
CA ALA A 68 3.14 0.70 -13.13
C ALA A 68 4.01 0.03 -12.07
N SER A 69 3.41 -0.65 -11.09
CA SER A 69 4.12 -1.41 -10.06
C SER A 69 3.74 -2.89 -10.13
N PRO A 70 4.68 -3.84 -9.99
CA PRO A 70 4.38 -5.26 -9.96
C PRO A 70 3.49 -5.62 -8.77
N VAL A 71 2.64 -6.64 -8.94
CA VAL A 71 1.79 -7.20 -7.88
C VAL A 71 1.99 -8.70 -7.88
N GLY A 72 2.23 -9.28 -6.71
CA GLY A 72 2.26 -10.73 -6.52
C GLY A 72 2.18 -11.11 -5.05
N ALA A 73 1.99 -12.40 -4.78
CA ALA A 73 1.75 -12.92 -3.44
C ALA A 73 3.03 -13.11 -2.60
N ILE A 74 4.20 -13.04 -3.22
CA ILE A 74 5.48 -13.27 -2.54
C ILE A 74 5.94 -11.97 -1.88
N ALA A 75 6.19 -12.02 -0.56
CA ALA A 75 6.77 -10.90 0.16
C ALA A 75 8.14 -10.51 -0.44
N GLY A 76 8.40 -9.21 -0.59
CA GLY A 76 9.68 -8.71 -1.15
C GLY A 76 9.70 -8.55 -2.68
N ILE A 77 8.56 -8.61 -3.37
CA ILE A 77 8.47 -8.27 -4.82
C ILE A 77 8.87 -6.81 -5.09
N THR A 78 8.47 -5.90 -4.22
CA THR A 78 8.90 -4.49 -4.29
C THR A 78 10.33 -4.38 -3.76
N LYS A 79 11.33 -4.56 -4.64
CA LYS A 79 12.75 -4.62 -4.28
C LYS A 79 13.47 -3.25 -4.23
N SER A 80 12.88 -2.21 -4.81
CA SER A 80 13.46 -0.86 -4.81
C SER A 80 12.41 0.19 -4.44
N VAL A 81 12.72 1.01 -3.43
CA VAL A 81 12.15 2.36 -3.29
C VAL A 81 12.66 3.18 -4.48
N MET A 82 11.82 4.04 -5.08
CA MET A 82 12.18 5.32 -5.74
C MET A 82 11.42 5.68 -7.03
N THR A 83 10.50 4.85 -7.54
CA THR A 83 9.68 5.30 -8.69
C THR A 83 8.52 6.20 -8.23
N LYS A 84 8.65 7.51 -8.51
CA LYS A 84 7.57 8.50 -8.38
C LYS A 84 6.51 8.21 -9.45
N ILE A 85 5.46 7.48 -9.11
CA ILE A 85 4.41 7.07 -10.04
C ILE A 85 3.33 8.13 -10.08
N LYS A 86 3.15 8.77 -11.25
CA LYS A 86 2.04 9.68 -11.45
C LYS A 86 0.71 8.93 -11.40
N VAL A 87 -0.21 9.40 -10.57
CA VAL A 87 -1.56 8.82 -10.42
C VAL A 87 -2.67 9.81 -10.71
N CYS A 88 -2.44 11.12 -10.67
CA CYS A 88 -3.46 12.11 -11.03
C CYS A 88 -2.82 13.28 -11.79
N GLN A 89 -3.55 13.83 -12.78
CA GLN A 89 -3.08 14.94 -13.60
C GLN A 89 -3.53 16.31 -13.06
N LYS A 90 -4.72 16.37 -12.46
CA LYS A 90 -5.33 17.59 -11.90
C LYS A 90 -6.14 17.20 -10.65
N PRO A 91 -5.67 17.50 -9.42
CA PRO A 91 -4.33 18.06 -9.14
C PRO A 91 -3.20 17.10 -9.54
N LEU A 92 -1.99 17.62 -9.71
CA LEU A 92 -0.84 16.80 -10.07
C LEU A 92 -0.41 15.97 -8.85
N VAL A 93 -0.67 14.66 -8.87
CA VAL A 93 -0.37 13.76 -7.75
C VAL A 93 0.52 12.61 -8.18
N TYR A 94 1.55 12.37 -7.39
CA TYR A 94 2.47 11.25 -7.50
C TYR A 94 2.44 10.40 -6.22
N LEU A 95 2.47 9.08 -6.39
CA LEU A 95 2.65 8.12 -5.32
C LEU A 95 4.04 7.51 -5.38
N LEU A 96 4.69 7.38 -4.23
CA LEU A 96 5.93 6.64 -4.08
C LEU A 96 5.59 5.25 -3.53
N ASP A 97 5.94 4.21 -4.30
CA ASP A 97 5.84 2.83 -3.82
C ASP A 97 7.03 2.50 -2.91
N THR A 98 6.78 1.76 -1.85
CA THR A 98 7.79 1.35 -0.87
C THR A 98 7.74 -0.16 -0.64
N PRO A 99 8.88 -0.80 -0.37
CA PRO A 99 8.91 -2.16 0.16
C PRO A 99 8.02 -2.29 1.40
N GLY A 100 7.48 -3.48 1.63
CA GLY A 100 6.76 -3.74 2.86
C GLY A 100 7.70 -3.64 4.07
N ILE A 101 7.28 -2.90 5.09
CA ILE A 101 8.04 -2.74 6.32
C ILE A 101 7.35 -3.56 7.40
N LEU A 102 8.00 -4.61 7.89
CA LEU A 102 7.57 -5.40 9.03
C LEU A 102 8.59 -5.24 10.15
N ASN A 103 8.15 -5.24 11.42
CA ASN A 103 9.06 -5.25 12.55
C ASN A 103 9.94 -6.51 12.48
N PRO A 104 11.28 -6.40 12.54
CA PRO A 104 12.16 -7.57 12.53
C PRO A 104 12.00 -8.46 13.76
N THR A 105 11.43 -7.93 14.85
CA THR A 105 11.19 -8.70 16.09
C THR A 105 9.69 -8.72 16.37
N ILE A 106 9.11 -9.92 16.26
CA ILE A 106 7.75 -10.18 16.70
C ILE A 106 7.87 -10.87 18.06
N SER A 107 7.43 -10.18 19.11
CA SER A 107 7.57 -10.67 20.49
C SER A 107 6.47 -11.65 20.89
N ASP A 108 5.30 -11.57 20.23
CA ASP A 108 4.17 -12.43 20.50
C ASP A 108 3.97 -13.47 19.39
N LEU A 109 3.88 -14.74 19.79
CA LEU A 109 3.74 -15.85 18.86
C LEU A 109 2.40 -15.78 18.12
N GLU A 110 1.32 -15.40 18.81
CA GLU A 110 -0.01 -15.32 18.21
C GLU A 110 -0.07 -14.21 17.15
N GLU A 111 0.51 -13.03 17.42
CA GLU A 111 0.71 -11.98 16.43
C GLU A 111 1.52 -12.45 15.21
N GLY A 112 2.61 -13.19 15.43
CA GLY A 112 3.42 -13.75 14.36
C GLY A 112 2.64 -14.72 13.47
N LEU A 113 1.84 -15.59 14.07
CA LEU A 113 0.99 -16.54 13.35
C LEU A 113 -0.13 -15.83 12.58
N LYS A 114 -0.78 -14.80 13.16
CA LYS A 114 -1.76 -13.96 12.45
C LYS A 114 -1.14 -13.27 11.23
N LEU A 115 0.07 -12.72 11.37
CA LEU A 115 0.81 -12.09 10.28
C LEU A 115 1.19 -13.09 9.19
N ALA A 116 1.57 -14.32 9.56
CA ALA A 116 1.83 -15.41 8.63
C ALA A 116 0.56 -15.83 7.87
N LEU A 117 -0.59 -15.95 8.55
CA LEU A 117 -1.87 -16.30 7.92
C LEU A 117 -2.28 -15.33 6.81
N VAL A 118 -2.03 -14.04 6.99
CA VAL A 118 -2.34 -13.01 5.97
C VAL A 118 -1.19 -12.80 4.97
N SER A 119 -0.26 -13.75 4.90
CA SER A 119 0.90 -13.76 4.00
C SER A 119 1.81 -12.54 4.14
N THR A 120 1.86 -11.87 5.30
CA THR A 120 2.78 -10.74 5.51
C THR A 120 4.19 -11.20 5.88
N MET A 121 4.33 -12.46 6.31
CA MET A 121 5.58 -13.19 6.49
C MET A 121 5.68 -14.31 5.45
N GLN A 122 6.90 -14.82 5.20
CA GLN A 122 7.09 -15.92 4.26
C GLN A 122 6.73 -17.24 4.96
N ASP A 123 5.80 -18.02 4.38
CA ASP A 123 5.23 -19.23 4.99
C ASP A 123 6.30 -20.24 5.44
N HIS A 124 7.40 -20.37 4.69
CA HIS A 124 8.49 -21.30 5.03
C HIS A 124 9.28 -20.89 6.28
N LEU A 125 9.23 -19.62 6.71
CA LEU A 125 9.89 -19.15 7.93
C LEU A 125 9.13 -19.59 9.18
N VAL A 126 7.82 -19.82 9.06
CA VAL A 126 6.94 -20.18 10.18
C VAL A 126 6.59 -21.67 10.14
N GLY A 127 6.40 -22.23 8.95
CA GLY A 127 5.98 -23.60 8.73
C GLY A 127 4.52 -23.67 8.28
N PRO A 128 4.22 -24.10 7.05
CA PRO A 128 2.84 -24.16 6.54
C PRO A 128 1.89 -25.01 7.39
N GLN A 129 2.40 -26.08 8.00
CA GLN A 129 1.62 -26.92 8.92
C GLN A 129 1.23 -26.16 10.19
N VAL A 130 2.16 -25.41 10.78
CA VAL A 130 1.90 -24.57 11.98
C VAL A 130 0.87 -23.49 11.67
N ILE A 131 0.98 -22.85 10.50
CA ILE A 131 0.01 -21.86 10.03
C ILE A 131 -1.38 -22.51 9.86
N ALA A 132 -1.44 -23.70 9.26
CA ALA A 132 -2.70 -24.43 9.07
C ALA A 132 -3.34 -24.86 10.40
N ASP A 133 -2.55 -25.38 11.34
CA ASP A 133 -3.03 -25.76 12.67
C ASP A 133 -3.58 -24.54 13.42
N PHE A 134 -2.89 -23.39 13.36
CA PHE A 134 -3.40 -22.15 13.94
C PHE A 134 -4.68 -21.65 13.28
N LEU A 135 -4.84 -21.81 11.95
CA LEU A 135 -6.08 -21.44 11.27
C LEU A 135 -7.28 -22.29 11.69
N LEU A 136 -7.04 -23.59 11.95
CA LEU A 136 -8.11 -24.55 12.24
C LEU A 136 -8.48 -24.61 13.71
N PHE A 137 -7.51 -24.40 14.61
CA PHE A 137 -7.67 -24.65 16.04
C PHE A 137 -7.26 -23.48 16.95
N GLY A 138 -6.73 -22.40 16.37
CA GLY A 138 -6.34 -21.17 17.09
C GLY A 138 -7.50 -20.24 17.40
#